data_AF-A0A3D3TC94-F1
#
_entry.id   AF-A0A3D3TC94-F1
#
_cell.length_a   1.000
_cell.length_b   1.000
_cell.length_c   1.000
_cell.angle_alpha   90.00
_cell.angle_beta   90.00
_cell.angle_gamma   90.00
#
_symmetry.space_group_name_H-M   'P 1'
#
loop_
_entity.id
_entity.type
_entity.pdbx_description
1 polymer ?
#
loop_
_entity_poly.entity_id
_entity_poly.type
_entity_poly.pdbx_seq_one_letter_code
_entity_poly.pdbx_strand_id
1 'polypeptide(L)'
;MKMRKRSKLVLLLLALGGCINCNYAQVGINTDDPDPNALLDIKSTEKGVLVPRVTTAQRDAMTPGESNGLTVYNVSTNCYSVWNSDVQSWTELCPEQPAITEFENCEQIVISGAYDLEKPTSQQELKIEMTLNVVKMGKYSYSAECNGITFTAIGSFINIGPSKVIFYLDPAASNPGNEGTYEVAFNLSHLNGTGNPNNCNASIKFLKRSTATLKILNVAGDQNGTGLTSTGGNDSSSSSYRSVGKWLTGGALTVGSTPAAHTALYYAGTQFISLIDVVPFNSTATLKEELKDASIVWIGASEKYSYGFSQVLREWFEAGKGIVIITGDKQEESIPADYLGYYVEDGSASAGTTYGSRLPEVFSTSQDAPFEVTDGMGIGYSGNKCGYVSSNQGVVFMTVTNSNKVFNSAIADIENGVFILGDKFGNPDHSTSYKDNFTKVLADIFAWSLKNAPIH
;
A
#
# COMPACT_ATOMS: atom_id res chain seq x y z
N MET A 1 -37.10 65.64 76.11
CA MET A 1 -35.68 65.44 75.72
C MET A 1 -35.26 64.01 76.08
N LYS A 2 -35.52 63.02 75.22
CA LYS A 2 -35.35 61.58 75.50
C LYS A 2 -34.29 60.99 74.56
N MET A 3 -33.32 60.31 75.16
CA MET A 3 -31.96 60.06 74.69
C MET A 3 -31.83 59.17 73.42
N ARG A 4 -31.12 59.68 72.40
CA ARG A 4 -29.74 59.32 71.96
C ARG A 4 -29.17 57.88 72.15
N LYS A 5 -29.97 56.84 72.41
CA LYS A 5 -29.47 55.44 72.61
C LYS A 5 -29.54 54.52 71.37
N ARG A 6 -30.30 54.88 70.33
CA ARG A 6 -30.48 54.01 69.14
C ARG A 6 -29.35 54.08 68.11
N SER A 7 -28.58 55.17 68.07
CA SER A 7 -27.48 55.37 67.10
C SER A 7 -26.25 54.49 67.38
N LYS A 8 -25.92 54.23 68.66
CA LYS A 8 -24.79 53.34 69.02
C LYS A 8 -25.09 51.85 68.77
N LEU A 9 -26.36 51.44 68.87
CA LEU A 9 -26.79 50.06 68.61
C LEU A 9 -26.80 49.75 67.11
N VAL A 10 -27.16 50.71 66.26
CA VAL A 10 -27.09 50.58 64.79
C VAL A 10 -25.65 50.56 64.30
N LEU A 11 -24.74 51.36 64.88
CA LEU A 11 -23.30 51.28 64.56
C LEU A 11 -22.69 49.95 65.03
N LEU A 12 -23.12 49.39 66.16
CA LEU A 12 -22.65 48.10 66.65
C LEU A 12 -23.16 46.94 65.78
N LEU A 13 -24.39 47.01 65.27
CA LEU A 13 -24.96 46.02 64.35
C LEU A 13 -24.37 46.10 62.94
N LEU A 14 -24.01 47.30 62.44
CA LEU A 14 -23.23 47.45 61.20
C LEU A 14 -21.78 46.98 61.37
N ALA A 15 -21.17 47.19 62.54
CA ALA A 15 -19.82 46.71 62.84
C ALA A 15 -19.75 45.18 63.05
N LEU A 16 -20.83 44.55 63.55
CA LEU A 16 -20.93 43.08 63.67
C LEU A 16 -21.37 42.39 62.37
N GLY A 17 -22.05 43.10 61.45
CA GLY A 17 -22.47 42.55 60.14
C GLY A 17 -21.39 42.59 59.05
N GLY A 18 -20.26 43.26 59.28
CA GLY A 18 -19.17 43.43 58.30
C GLY A 18 -18.21 42.24 58.16
N CYS A 19 -18.38 41.17 58.95
CA CYS A 19 -17.41 40.09 59.09
C CYS A 19 -17.89 38.73 58.53
N ILE A 20 -18.78 38.70 57.53
CA ILE A 20 -19.45 37.45 57.07
C ILE A 20 -18.75 36.80 55.85
N ASN A 21 -17.73 37.43 55.25
CA ASN A 21 -17.08 36.92 54.03
C ASN A 21 -15.68 36.33 54.25
N CYS A 22 -15.43 35.62 55.36
CA CYS A 22 -14.11 35.03 55.64
C CYS A 22 -14.12 33.50 55.64
N ASN A 23 -14.67 32.84 54.61
CA ASN A 23 -14.49 31.39 54.44
C ASN A 23 -14.52 30.99 52.96
N TYR A 24 -13.50 31.37 52.19
CA TYR A 24 -13.07 30.50 51.09
C TYR A 24 -12.00 29.56 51.68
N ALA A 25 -12.30 28.27 51.79
CA ALA A 25 -11.34 27.24 52.22
C ALA A 25 -10.36 26.87 51.10
N GLN A 26 -9.93 27.87 50.33
CA GLN A 26 -8.98 27.72 49.24
C GLN A 26 -7.56 27.79 49.80
N VAL A 27 -6.72 26.85 49.41
CA VAL A 27 -5.32 26.81 49.81
C VAL A 27 -4.51 27.60 48.77
N GLY A 28 -4.19 28.84 49.08
CA GLY A 28 -3.20 29.61 48.34
C GLY A 28 -1.80 29.33 48.90
N ILE A 29 -0.84 28.96 48.05
CA ILE A 29 0.58 28.91 48.42
C ILE A 29 1.31 29.96 47.60
N ASN A 30 1.89 30.94 48.31
CA ASN A 30 2.61 32.06 47.72
C ASN A 30 1.75 32.96 46.81
N THR A 31 0.44 33.03 47.10
CA THR A 31 -0.51 33.98 46.53
C THR A 31 -1.61 34.29 47.53
N ASP A 32 -1.95 35.57 47.68
CA ASP A 32 -3.07 36.02 48.53
C ASP A 32 -4.39 36.13 47.75
N ASP A 33 -4.33 35.96 46.43
CA ASP A 33 -5.46 35.97 45.50
C ASP A 33 -5.42 34.70 44.64
N PRO A 34 -5.74 33.54 45.24
CA PRO A 34 -5.79 32.27 44.52
C PRO A 34 -6.95 32.26 43.52
N ASP A 35 -6.78 31.55 42.41
CA ASP A 35 -7.82 31.44 41.38
C ASP A 35 -9.17 30.99 41.99
N PRO A 36 -10.28 31.71 41.74
CA PRO A 36 -11.59 31.37 42.29
C PRO A 36 -12.10 29.96 41.98
N ASN A 37 -11.54 29.32 40.94
CA ASN A 37 -11.88 27.94 40.54
C ASN A 37 -10.93 26.89 41.14
N ALA A 38 -9.92 27.30 41.92
CA ALA A 38 -8.93 26.40 42.48
C ALA A 38 -9.17 26.15 43.98
N LEU A 39 -9.18 24.87 44.37
CA LEU A 39 -9.09 24.49 45.79
C LEU A 39 -7.65 24.60 46.31
N LEU A 40 -6.66 24.48 45.42
CA LEU A 40 -5.24 24.68 45.68
C LEU A 40 -4.63 25.48 44.52
N ASP A 41 -4.15 26.69 44.80
CA ASP A 41 -3.41 27.53 43.84
C ASP A 41 -2.00 27.81 44.37
N ILE A 42 -0.99 27.56 43.55
CA ILE A 42 0.43 27.68 43.91
C ILE A 42 1.09 28.58 42.87
N LYS A 43 1.53 29.78 43.28
CA LYS A 43 2.24 30.71 42.39
C LYS A 43 3.74 30.74 42.71
N SER A 44 4.57 30.48 41.72
CA SER A 44 6.03 30.66 41.83
C SER A 44 6.63 30.84 40.44
N THR A 45 7.68 31.67 40.35
CA THR A 45 8.49 31.84 39.12
C THR A 45 9.78 31.02 39.15
N GLU A 46 10.11 30.40 40.28
CA GLU A 46 11.40 29.71 40.51
C GLU A 46 11.25 28.26 41.01
N LYS A 47 10.08 27.87 41.51
CA LYS A 47 9.82 26.55 42.11
C LYS A 47 8.59 25.90 41.49
N GLY A 48 8.56 24.56 41.52
CA GLY A 48 7.43 23.75 41.04
C GLY A 48 6.84 22.86 42.15
N VAL A 49 5.92 21.98 41.75
CA VAL A 49 5.24 21.02 42.63
C VAL A 49 5.71 19.60 42.31
N LEU A 50 6.04 18.83 43.35
CA LEU A 50 6.25 17.39 43.24
C LEU A 50 4.96 16.66 43.64
N VAL A 51 4.32 16.02 42.67
CA VAL A 51 3.22 15.07 42.92
C VAL A 51 3.78 13.74 43.47
N PRO A 52 2.94 12.84 44.05
CA PRO A 52 3.42 11.54 44.52
C PRO A 52 4.21 10.79 43.46
N ARG A 53 5.41 10.31 43.82
CA ARG A 53 6.34 9.64 42.90
C ARG A 53 6.36 8.16 43.21
N VAL A 54 5.94 7.32 42.27
CA VAL A 54 5.73 5.87 42.49
C VAL A 54 6.33 5.05 41.34
N THR A 55 6.69 3.79 41.59
CA THR A 55 7.03 2.85 40.51
C THR A 55 5.77 2.34 39.80
N THR A 56 5.92 1.74 38.62
CA THR A 56 4.79 1.08 37.93
C THR A 56 4.10 0.06 38.84
N ALA A 57 4.86 -0.78 39.55
CA ALA A 57 4.29 -1.77 40.47
C ALA A 57 3.52 -1.13 41.63
N GLN A 58 3.99 0.00 42.16
CA GLN A 58 3.29 0.74 43.21
C GLN A 58 2.02 1.42 42.69
N ARG A 59 2.05 2.00 41.48
CA ARG A 59 0.89 2.56 40.79
C ARG A 59 -0.17 1.49 40.54
N ASP A 60 0.22 0.32 40.06
CA ASP A 60 -0.69 -0.78 39.75
C ASP A 60 -1.30 -1.41 41.01
N ALA A 61 -0.63 -1.28 42.15
CA ALA A 61 -1.17 -1.64 43.45
C ALA A 61 -2.14 -0.59 44.02
N MET A 62 -2.23 0.61 43.43
CA MET A 62 -3.24 1.60 43.82
C MET A 62 -4.63 1.12 43.40
N THR A 63 -5.64 1.44 44.20
CA THR A 63 -7.05 1.17 43.92
C THR A 63 -7.83 2.49 43.86
N PRO A 64 -7.71 3.28 42.77
CA PRO A 64 -8.20 4.66 42.75
C PRO A 64 -9.73 4.77 42.73
N GLY A 65 -10.43 3.74 42.25
CA GLY A 65 -11.90 3.73 42.16
C GLY A 65 -12.43 4.91 41.35
N GLU A 66 -13.30 5.71 41.96
CA GLU A 66 -13.94 6.90 41.35
C GLU A 66 -13.04 8.16 41.37
N SER A 67 -11.76 8.04 41.73
CA SER A 67 -10.84 9.19 41.85
C SER A 67 -10.35 9.68 40.47
N ASN A 68 -11.27 10.09 39.59
CA ASN A 68 -10.96 10.56 38.25
C ASN A 68 -9.97 11.74 38.29
N GLY A 69 -8.96 11.71 37.43
CA GLY A 69 -7.90 12.73 37.41
C GLY A 69 -6.82 12.56 38.49
N LEU A 70 -6.85 11.48 39.30
CA LEU A 70 -5.77 11.17 40.24
C LEU A 70 -4.44 11.11 39.47
N THR A 71 -3.49 11.96 39.85
CA THR A 71 -2.23 12.14 39.13
C THR A 71 -1.05 11.76 39.99
N VAL A 72 -0.18 10.89 39.47
CA VAL A 72 1.09 10.50 40.08
C VAL A 72 2.22 10.63 39.06
N TYR A 73 3.45 10.79 39.51
CA TYR A 73 4.62 10.72 38.64
C TYR A 73 5.21 9.31 38.72
N ASN A 74 5.12 8.54 37.64
CA ASN A 74 5.68 7.20 37.58
C ASN A 74 7.19 7.27 37.29
N VAL A 75 8.01 6.95 38.29
CA VAL A 75 9.49 7.01 38.18
C VAL A 75 10.08 5.86 37.36
N SER A 76 9.31 4.79 37.11
CA SER A 76 9.73 3.70 36.23
C SER A 76 9.58 4.08 34.75
N THR A 77 8.53 4.82 34.38
CA THR A 77 8.29 5.29 33.00
C THR A 77 8.77 6.71 32.74
N ASN A 78 9.05 7.50 33.79
CA ASN A 78 9.31 8.94 33.73
C ASN A 78 8.16 9.74 33.11
N CYS A 79 6.93 9.35 33.41
CA CYS A 79 5.71 9.97 32.90
C CYS A 79 4.75 10.33 34.04
N TYR A 80 3.84 11.25 33.78
CA TYR A 80 2.69 11.44 34.66
C TYR A 80 1.64 10.36 34.35
N SER A 81 1.21 9.61 35.35
CA SER A 81 0.07 8.69 35.23
C SER A 81 -1.18 9.40 35.75
N VAL A 82 -2.22 9.48 34.93
CA VAL A 82 -3.52 10.06 35.27
C VAL A 82 -4.58 8.95 35.26
N TRP A 83 -5.29 8.78 36.37
CA TRP A 83 -6.38 7.82 36.45
C TRP A 83 -7.61 8.31 35.70
N ASN A 84 -8.17 7.45 34.84
CA ASN A 84 -9.45 7.67 34.19
C ASN A 84 -10.47 6.66 34.74
N SER A 85 -11.44 7.16 35.51
CA SER A 85 -12.46 6.32 36.15
C SER A 85 -13.48 5.75 35.16
N ASP A 86 -13.72 6.41 34.02
CA ASP A 86 -14.72 5.99 33.03
C ASP A 86 -14.32 4.67 32.35
N VAL A 87 -13.01 4.49 32.14
CA VAL A 87 -12.43 3.28 31.54
C VAL A 87 -11.64 2.43 32.55
N GLN A 88 -11.69 2.79 33.84
CA GLN A 88 -10.99 2.11 34.94
C GLN A 88 -9.51 1.82 34.62
N SER A 89 -8.77 2.80 34.08
CA SER A 89 -7.38 2.61 33.66
C SER A 89 -6.51 3.85 33.84
N TRP A 90 -5.19 3.62 33.95
CA TRP A 90 -4.17 4.66 33.98
C TRP A 90 -3.80 5.11 32.55
N THR A 91 -3.82 6.42 32.31
CA THR A 91 -3.30 7.05 31.08
C THR A 91 -1.94 7.68 31.37
N GLU A 92 -0.93 7.41 30.55
CA GLU A 92 0.41 7.99 30.70
C GLU A 92 0.58 9.26 29.85
N LEU A 93 0.94 10.36 30.48
CA LEU A 93 1.35 11.62 29.87
C LEU A 93 2.88 11.72 29.97
N CYS A 94 3.54 11.13 28.98
CA CYS A 94 4.99 11.16 28.88
C CYS A 94 5.46 12.46 28.23
N PRO A 95 6.64 13.00 28.61
CA PRO A 95 7.31 14.00 27.81
C PRO A 95 7.48 13.48 26.38
N GLU A 96 7.42 14.38 25.40
CA GLU A 96 7.78 14.08 24.02
C GLU A 96 9.27 13.69 24.00
N GLN A 97 9.57 12.39 24.04
CA GLN A 97 10.95 11.90 24.07
C GLN A 97 11.33 11.33 22.71
N PRO A 98 12.58 11.55 22.25
CA PRO A 98 13.07 10.89 21.07
C PRO A 98 13.13 9.38 21.31
N ALA A 99 12.72 8.63 20.30
CA ALA A 99 12.98 7.21 20.24
C ALA A 99 14.48 6.93 20.14
N ILE A 100 14.90 5.77 20.63
CA ILE A 100 16.26 5.25 20.40
C ILE A 100 16.11 3.98 19.59
N THR A 101 16.84 3.91 18.48
CA THR A 101 16.80 2.78 17.54
C THR A 101 18.19 2.25 17.25
N GLU A 102 18.27 1.00 16.85
CA GLU A 102 19.47 0.30 16.38
C GLU A 102 19.28 -0.14 14.92
N PHE A 103 20.32 0.02 14.12
CA PHE A 103 20.41 -0.49 12.75
C PHE A 103 21.40 -1.66 12.73
N GLU A 104 20.97 -2.80 12.22
CA GLU A 104 21.72 -4.06 12.29
C GLU A 104 22.63 -4.23 11.07
N ASN A 105 22.06 -4.17 9.85
CA ASN A 105 22.79 -4.40 8.62
C ASN A 105 21.99 -3.93 7.37
N CYS A 106 22.65 -3.99 6.22
CA CYS A 106 22.14 -3.49 4.95
C CYS A 106 20.94 -4.24 4.37
N GLU A 107 20.66 -5.47 4.80
CA GLU A 107 19.49 -6.24 4.36
C GLU A 107 18.19 -5.63 4.91
N GLN A 108 18.28 -4.75 5.90
CA GLN A 108 17.12 -4.03 6.47
C GLN A 108 16.62 -2.89 5.60
N ILE A 109 17.36 -2.49 4.55
CA ILE A 109 16.98 -1.43 3.61
C ILE A 109 16.40 -2.07 2.36
N VAL A 110 15.13 -1.80 2.08
CA VAL A 110 14.44 -2.26 0.88
C VAL A 110 14.01 -1.05 0.07
N ILE A 111 14.59 -0.92 -1.12
CA ILE A 111 14.19 0.09 -2.11
C ILE A 111 13.37 -0.63 -3.18
N SER A 112 12.15 -0.16 -3.39
CA SER A 112 11.22 -0.70 -4.39
C SER A 112 10.85 0.38 -5.39
N GLY A 113 11.03 0.10 -6.67
CA GLY A 113 10.76 1.03 -7.77
C GLY A 113 11.94 1.94 -8.13
N ALA A 114 11.66 2.91 -9.00
CA ALA A 114 12.59 3.94 -9.47
C ALA A 114 11.92 5.32 -9.41
N TYR A 115 12.70 6.39 -9.44
CA TYR A 115 12.19 7.75 -9.55
C TYR A 115 11.98 8.09 -11.04
N ASP A 116 10.74 8.37 -11.44
CA ASP A 116 10.39 8.75 -12.80
C ASP A 116 10.41 10.28 -12.95
N LEU A 117 11.41 10.82 -13.63
CA LEU A 117 11.62 12.25 -13.86
C LEU A 117 10.47 12.91 -14.63
N GLU A 118 9.62 12.12 -15.30
CA GLU A 118 8.47 12.62 -16.07
C GLU A 118 7.16 12.59 -15.26
N LYS A 119 7.17 12.01 -14.06
CA LYS A 119 6.02 12.01 -13.14
C LYS A 119 6.16 13.09 -12.06
N PRO A 120 5.05 13.78 -11.69
CA PRO A 120 5.05 14.65 -10.50
C PRO A 120 5.26 13.83 -9.22
N THR A 121 5.75 14.47 -8.16
CA THR A 121 6.05 13.85 -6.85
C THR A 121 4.87 13.04 -6.30
N SER A 122 3.63 13.50 -6.49
CA SER A 122 2.40 12.83 -6.05
C SER A 122 2.07 11.53 -6.80
N GLN A 123 2.74 11.26 -7.92
CA GLN A 123 2.56 10.07 -8.75
C GLN A 123 3.79 9.15 -8.72
N GLN A 124 4.77 9.43 -7.86
CA GLN A 124 5.94 8.57 -7.69
C GLN A 124 5.56 7.28 -6.96
N GLU A 125 6.04 6.15 -7.46
CA GLU A 125 5.78 4.81 -6.88
C GLU A 125 6.98 4.28 -6.08
N LEU A 126 8.08 5.04 -6.04
CA LEU A 126 9.29 4.72 -5.28
C LEU A 126 9.02 4.64 -3.77
N LYS A 127 9.40 3.52 -3.16
CA LYS A 127 9.32 3.31 -1.71
C LYS A 127 10.67 2.95 -1.13
N ILE A 128 11.00 3.56 0.00
CA ILE A 128 12.15 3.18 0.84
C ILE A 128 11.61 2.67 2.17
N GLU A 129 11.78 1.39 2.42
CA GLU A 129 11.49 0.78 3.72
C GLU A 129 12.80 0.48 4.45
N MET A 130 12.82 0.79 5.74
CA MET A 130 13.92 0.44 6.63
C MET A 130 13.38 -0.24 7.88
N THR A 131 13.92 -1.41 8.22
CA THR A 131 13.60 -2.08 9.49
C THR A 131 14.61 -1.66 10.55
N LEU A 132 14.14 -1.10 11.67
CA LEU A 132 14.98 -0.68 12.79
C LEU A 132 14.58 -1.44 14.06
N ASN A 133 15.55 -1.76 14.91
CA ASN A 133 15.28 -2.32 16.23
C ASN A 133 15.02 -1.18 17.23
N VAL A 134 13.80 -1.05 17.74
CA VAL A 134 13.44 0.01 18.69
C VAL A 134 13.89 -0.38 20.09
N VAL A 135 14.85 0.36 20.64
CA VAL A 135 15.37 0.17 22.01
C VAL A 135 14.56 0.99 23.02
N LYS A 136 14.09 2.18 22.61
CA LYS A 136 13.28 3.06 23.43
C LYS A 136 12.13 3.65 22.62
N MET A 137 10.92 3.51 23.14
CA MET A 137 9.70 4.12 22.60
C MET A 137 9.80 5.65 22.61
N GLY A 138 9.16 6.31 21.65
CA GLY A 138 9.21 7.75 21.50
C GLY A 138 8.94 8.20 20.08
N LYS A 139 9.08 9.51 19.83
CA LYS A 139 8.96 10.09 18.49
C LYS A 139 10.23 9.90 17.69
N TYR A 140 10.09 9.72 16.39
CA TYR A 140 11.21 9.73 15.47
C TYR A 140 10.97 10.72 14.33
N SER A 141 12.07 11.27 13.81
CA SER A 141 12.12 12.09 12.62
C SER A 141 13.42 11.75 11.89
N TYR A 142 13.30 11.00 10.82
CA TYR A 142 14.40 10.57 9.97
C TYR A 142 14.23 11.17 8.58
N SER A 143 15.35 11.31 7.89
CA SER A 143 15.35 11.69 6.48
C SER A 143 16.32 10.85 5.68
N ALA A 144 16.06 10.75 4.38
CA ALA A 144 16.99 10.24 3.40
C ALA A 144 17.10 11.26 2.27
N GLU A 145 18.26 11.40 1.67
CA GLU A 145 18.48 12.28 0.53
C GLU A 145 19.12 11.49 -0.61
N CYS A 146 18.61 11.67 -1.82
CA CYS A 146 19.20 11.07 -3.00
C CYS A 146 18.99 12.00 -4.20
N ASN A 147 20.08 12.37 -4.88
CA ASN A 147 20.05 13.24 -6.07
C ASN A 147 19.24 14.54 -5.88
N GLY A 148 19.32 15.16 -4.70
CA GLY A 148 18.59 16.38 -4.35
C GLY A 148 17.10 16.18 -4.00
N ILE A 149 16.60 14.94 -3.97
CA ILE A 149 15.27 14.59 -3.46
C ILE A 149 15.39 14.16 -2.01
N THR A 150 14.59 14.79 -1.14
CA THR A 150 14.48 14.42 0.27
C THR A 150 13.28 13.50 0.48
N PHE A 151 13.49 12.46 1.27
CA PHE A 151 12.47 11.57 1.79
C PHE A 151 12.42 11.74 3.31
N THR A 152 11.23 11.74 3.89
CA THR A 152 11.02 11.94 5.32
C THR A 152 10.24 10.79 5.93
N ALA A 153 10.60 10.42 7.16
CA ALA A 153 9.86 9.46 7.97
C ALA A 153 9.68 10.05 9.37
N ILE A 154 8.44 10.37 9.72
CA ILE A 154 8.09 10.97 11.00
C ILE A 154 6.99 10.13 11.64
N GLY A 155 7.13 9.83 12.93
CA GLY A 155 6.15 9.02 13.62
C GLY A 155 6.48 8.79 15.09
N SER A 156 5.90 7.75 15.66
CA SER A 156 6.16 7.33 17.04
C SER A 156 6.21 5.82 17.13
N PHE A 157 7.22 5.30 17.82
CA PHE A 157 7.26 3.89 18.19
C PHE A 157 6.53 3.70 19.51
N ILE A 158 5.54 2.80 19.50
CA ILE A 158 4.72 2.44 20.65
C ILE A 158 5.01 1.02 21.18
N ASN A 159 5.92 0.30 20.53
CA ASN A 159 6.40 -1.02 20.91
C ASN A 159 7.93 -1.08 20.80
N ILE A 160 8.56 -1.93 21.60
CA ILE A 160 9.99 -2.25 21.54
C ILE A 160 10.21 -3.42 20.56
N GLY A 161 11.37 -3.45 19.91
CA GLY A 161 11.75 -4.52 18.97
C GLY A 161 11.74 -4.07 17.51
N PRO A 162 11.81 -5.01 16.55
CA PRO A 162 11.86 -4.71 15.12
C PRO A 162 10.60 -3.96 14.67
N SER A 163 10.80 -2.78 14.08
CA SER A 163 9.73 -1.96 13.52
C SER A 163 10.11 -1.44 12.15
N LYS A 164 9.15 -1.47 11.22
CA LYS A 164 9.32 -0.88 9.89
C LYS A 164 9.14 0.63 9.95
N VAL A 165 9.99 1.33 9.22
CA VAL A 165 9.91 2.76 8.94
C VAL A 165 9.83 2.96 7.43
N ILE A 166 8.83 3.72 6.99
CA ILE A 166 8.62 4.04 5.58
C ILE A 166 8.97 5.51 5.37
N PHE A 167 9.86 5.78 4.42
CA PHE A 167 10.21 7.13 4.02
C PHE A 167 9.33 7.56 2.84
N TYR A 168 8.70 8.73 2.96
CA TYR A 168 7.85 9.33 1.94
C TYR A 168 8.58 10.48 1.27
N LEU A 169 8.40 10.67 -0.04
CA LEU A 169 8.95 11.82 -0.73
C LEU A 169 8.44 13.13 -0.10
N ASP A 170 9.34 14.09 0.07
CA ASP A 170 8.96 15.46 0.43
C ASP A 170 8.30 16.14 -0.80
N PRO A 171 7.03 16.56 -0.70
CA PRO A 171 6.33 17.22 -1.80
C PRO A 171 6.95 18.58 -2.20
N ALA A 172 7.81 19.16 -1.35
CA ALA A 172 8.52 20.41 -1.65
C ALA A 172 9.79 20.21 -2.51
N ALA A 173 10.15 18.97 -2.86
CA ALA A 173 11.34 18.70 -3.67
C ALA A 173 11.22 19.37 -5.06
N SER A 174 12.10 20.32 -5.35
CA SER A 174 11.94 21.25 -6.49
C SER A 174 12.94 21.06 -7.64
N ASN A 175 13.75 19.99 -7.65
CA ASN A 175 14.65 19.75 -8.78
C ASN A 175 15.05 18.27 -8.87
N PRO A 176 14.28 17.41 -9.54
CA PRO A 176 14.73 16.05 -9.76
C PRO A 176 15.94 16.13 -10.72
N GLY A 177 17.08 15.59 -10.28
CA GLY A 177 18.34 15.67 -11.02
C GLY A 177 18.31 14.95 -12.37
N ASN A 178 19.48 14.68 -12.94
CA ASN A 178 19.57 13.96 -14.21
C ASN A 178 19.25 12.45 -14.04
N GLU A 179 18.99 11.78 -15.17
CA GLU A 179 18.91 10.31 -15.21
C GLU A 179 20.22 9.68 -14.73
N GLY A 180 20.12 8.59 -13.98
CA GLY A 180 21.27 7.90 -13.41
C GLY A 180 20.93 7.12 -12.15
N THR A 181 21.92 6.40 -11.63
CA THR A 181 21.82 5.69 -10.35
C THR A 181 22.61 6.46 -9.30
N TYR A 182 21.97 6.81 -8.20
CA TYR A 182 22.55 7.64 -7.15
C TYR A 182 22.41 6.96 -5.80
N GLU A 183 23.44 7.08 -4.97
CA GLU A 183 23.44 6.54 -3.60
C GLU A 183 22.52 7.38 -2.69
N VAL A 184 21.90 6.71 -1.73
CA VAL A 184 21.00 7.29 -0.74
C VAL A 184 21.79 7.61 0.52
N ALA A 185 21.71 8.86 0.95
CA ALA A 185 22.27 9.32 2.22
C ALA A 185 21.17 9.35 3.29
N PHE A 186 21.29 8.50 4.30
CA PHE A 186 20.37 8.43 5.42
C PHE A 186 20.83 9.28 6.60
N ASN A 187 19.88 10.02 7.19
CA ASN A 187 20.05 10.79 8.41
C ASN A 187 19.03 10.31 9.45
N LEU A 188 19.49 9.48 10.38
CA LEU A 188 18.68 8.97 11.47
C LEU A 188 19.13 9.61 12.79
N SER A 189 18.27 10.43 13.36
CA SER A 189 18.50 10.98 14.69
C SER A 189 18.43 9.89 15.77
N HIS A 190 19.24 10.01 16.83
CA HIS A 190 19.19 9.12 18.01
C HIS A 190 19.41 7.61 17.71
N LEU A 191 20.16 7.30 16.65
CA LEU A 191 20.63 5.93 16.38
C LEU A 191 21.68 5.55 17.44
N ASN A 192 21.42 4.47 18.17
CA ASN A 192 22.35 3.85 19.10
C ASN A 192 22.90 2.58 18.44
N GLY A 193 24.21 2.35 18.44
CA GLY A 193 24.81 1.19 17.77
C GLY A 193 25.93 1.54 16.80
N THR A 194 26.62 0.52 16.30
CA THR A 194 27.78 0.66 15.40
C THR A 194 27.42 0.59 13.91
N GLY A 195 26.19 0.19 13.59
CA GLY A 195 25.70 0.15 12.21
C GLY A 195 25.50 1.55 11.65
N ASN A 196 26.01 1.81 10.44
CA ASN A 196 25.76 3.03 9.70
C ASN A 196 25.06 2.66 8.38
N PRO A 197 23.79 3.07 8.17
CA PRO A 197 23.07 2.75 6.93
C PRO A 197 23.72 3.36 5.69
N ASN A 198 24.54 4.41 5.83
CA ASN A 198 25.29 4.99 4.72
C ASN A 198 26.42 4.08 4.21
N ASN A 199 26.81 3.04 4.94
CA ASN A 199 27.81 2.08 4.46
C ASN A 199 27.21 1.02 3.52
N CYS A 200 25.90 1.05 3.28
CA CYS A 200 25.19 0.05 2.50
C CYS A 200 25.18 0.33 1.00
N ASN A 201 25.64 1.51 0.57
CA ASN A 201 25.62 1.97 -0.82
C ASN A 201 24.25 1.75 -1.50
N ALA A 202 23.17 1.86 -0.73
CA ALA A 202 21.81 1.72 -1.23
C ALA A 202 21.58 2.81 -2.27
N SER A 203 21.01 2.44 -3.43
CA SER A 203 20.94 3.35 -4.57
C SER A 203 19.53 3.42 -5.15
N ILE A 204 19.14 4.60 -5.62
CA ILE A 204 17.90 4.85 -6.34
C ILE A 204 18.24 5.17 -7.80
N LYS A 205 17.45 4.61 -8.71
CA LYS A 205 17.56 4.90 -10.14
C LYS A 205 16.58 6.03 -10.50
N PHE A 206 17.08 7.03 -11.21
CA PHE A 206 16.34 8.15 -11.77
C PHE A 206 16.26 7.93 -13.28
N LEU A 207 15.05 7.89 -13.82
CA LEU A 207 14.78 7.50 -15.19
C LEU A 207 13.74 8.42 -15.82
N LYS A 208 13.68 8.44 -17.15
CA LYS A 208 12.49 8.90 -17.87
C LYS A 208 11.80 7.71 -18.50
N ARG A 209 10.48 7.68 -18.49
CA ARG A 209 9.73 6.67 -19.22
C ARG A 209 10.10 6.69 -20.70
N SER A 210 10.19 7.87 -21.30
CA SER A 210 10.51 8.07 -22.73
C SER A 210 11.84 7.47 -23.20
N THR A 211 12.81 7.28 -22.31
CA THR A 211 14.14 6.68 -22.60
C THR A 211 14.30 5.28 -22.02
N ALA A 212 13.35 4.82 -21.19
CA ALA A 212 13.44 3.52 -20.53
C ALA A 212 13.16 2.35 -21.50
N THR A 213 13.55 1.15 -21.06
CA THR A 213 13.12 -0.11 -21.65
C THR A 213 12.10 -0.77 -20.72
N LEU A 214 10.91 -1.06 -21.22
CA LEU A 214 9.89 -1.80 -20.47
C LEU A 214 10.11 -3.30 -20.65
N LYS A 215 10.40 -4.01 -19.56
CA LYS A 215 10.68 -5.44 -19.61
C LYS A 215 9.40 -6.24 -19.36
N ILE A 216 9.02 -7.08 -20.31
CA ILE A 216 7.91 -8.03 -20.22
C ILE A 216 8.49 -9.43 -20.13
N LEU A 217 8.12 -10.15 -19.08
CA LEU A 217 8.51 -11.54 -18.89
C LEU A 217 7.42 -12.46 -19.45
N ASN A 218 7.73 -13.22 -20.49
CA ASN A 218 6.87 -14.25 -21.05
C ASN A 218 7.24 -15.61 -20.45
N VAL A 219 6.53 -16.01 -19.41
CA VAL A 219 6.63 -17.36 -18.85
C VAL A 219 5.70 -18.26 -19.65
N ALA A 220 6.24 -18.92 -20.68
CA ALA A 220 5.45 -19.81 -21.51
C ALA A 220 4.87 -20.96 -20.67
N GLY A 221 3.58 -21.24 -20.81
CA GLY A 221 2.95 -22.41 -20.19
C GLY A 221 3.44 -23.72 -20.81
N ASP A 222 3.02 -24.85 -20.27
CA ASP A 222 3.26 -26.17 -20.91
C ASP A 222 2.15 -26.55 -21.90
N GLN A 223 1.04 -25.81 -21.90
CA GLN A 223 -0.01 -25.92 -22.90
C GLN A 223 0.43 -25.22 -24.20
N ASN A 224 0.37 -25.97 -25.30
CA ASN A 224 0.73 -25.49 -26.63
C ASN A 224 -0.02 -24.20 -26.97
N GLY A 225 0.71 -23.14 -27.30
CA GLY A 225 0.12 -21.90 -27.78
C GLY A 225 -0.19 -20.84 -26.73
N THR A 226 0.10 -21.08 -25.45
CA THR A 226 -0.18 -20.12 -24.37
C THR A 226 0.95 -19.13 -24.09
N GLY A 227 2.05 -19.19 -24.84
CA GLY A 227 3.15 -18.23 -24.78
C GLY A 227 3.03 -17.13 -25.83
N LEU A 228 3.61 -15.96 -25.54
CA LEU A 228 3.59 -14.81 -26.44
C LEU A 228 4.45 -14.99 -27.71
N THR A 229 5.46 -15.88 -27.68
CA THR A 229 6.53 -15.94 -28.71
C THR A 229 6.74 -17.29 -29.42
N SER A 230 6.30 -18.43 -28.86
CA SER A 230 6.83 -19.77 -29.23
C SER A 230 6.28 -20.41 -30.53
N THR A 231 6.97 -20.46 -31.67
CA THR A 231 6.39 -21.05 -32.92
C THR A 231 6.01 -22.55 -32.84
N GLY A 232 4.75 -22.87 -32.57
CA GLY A 232 4.20 -24.23 -32.62
C GLY A 232 2.73 -24.31 -32.15
N GLY A 233 1.86 -24.88 -32.99
CA GLY A 233 0.44 -25.13 -32.71
C GLY A 233 -0.50 -24.54 -33.77
N ASN A 234 -1.45 -25.35 -34.25
CA ASN A 234 -2.50 -24.98 -35.21
C ASN A 234 -3.78 -24.44 -34.52
N ASP A 235 -3.74 -24.19 -33.20
CA ASP A 235 -4.92 -23.75 -32.47
C ASP A 235 -5.13 -22.24 -32.59
N SER A 236 -6.37 -21.79 -32.61
CA SER A 236 -6.70 -20.40 -32.95
C SER A 236 -6.59 -19.43 -31.77
N SER A 237 -6.70 -19.89 -30.52
CA SER A 237 -6.30 -19.12 -29.33
C SER A 237 -4.79 -18.84 -29.32
N SER A 238 -3.98 -19.80 -29.78
CA SER A 238 -2.53 -19.63 -29.95
C SER A 238 -2.19 -18.50 -30.93
N SER A 239 -3.07 -18.18 -31.87
CA SER A 239 -2.86 -17.04 -32.77
C SER A 239 -3.15 -15.69 -32.10
N SER A 240 -4.03 -15.61 -31.09
CA SER A 240 -4.35 -14.36 -30.39
C SER A 240 -3.21 -13.91 -29.48
N TYR A 241 -2.70 -14.81 -28.62
CA TYR A 241 -1.54 -14.52 -27.76
C TYR A 241 -0.31 -14.12 -28.58
N ARG A 242 -0.07 -14.82 -29.69
CA ARG A 242 1.03 -14.52 -30.62
C ARG A 242 0.86 -13.23 -31.39
N SER A 243 -0.37 -12.89 -31.77
CA SER A 243 -0.63 -11.61 -32.46
C SER A 243 -0.33 -10.44 -31.52
N VAL A 244 -0.69 -10.58 -30.24
CA VAL A 244 -0.30 -9.60 -29.22
C VAL A 244 1.21 -9.64 -28.95
N GLY A 245 1.85 -10.80 -28.83
CA GLY A 245 3.31 -10.91 -28.68
C GLY A 245 4.09 -10.28 -29.84
N LYS A 246 3.61 -10.47 -31.08
CA LYS A 246 4.15 -9.82 -32.28
C LYS A 246 3.97 -8.30 -32.23
N TRP A 247 2.83 -7.83 -31.73
CA TRP A 247 2.56 -6.40 -31.55
C TRP A 247 3.47 -5.75 -30.51
N LEU A 248 3.68 -6.42 -29.37
CA LEU A 248 4.61 -6.01 -28.32
C LEU A 248 6.05 -5.88 -28.84
N THR A 249 6.42 -6.67 -29.84
CA THR A 249 7.74 -6.66 -30.48
C THR A 249 7.82 -5.79 -31.75
N GLY A 250 6.82 -4.93 -31.98
CA GLY A 250 6.83 -3.92 -33.04
C GLY A 250 6.16 -4.32 -34.35
N GLY A 251 5.53 -5.49 -34.41
CA GLY A 251 4.70 -5.88 -35.54
C GLY A 251 3.31 -5.23 -35.53
N ALA A 252 2.63 -5.26 -36.68
CA ALA A 252 1.24 -4.83 -36.76
C ALA A 252 0.30 -5.82 -36.07
N LEU A 253 -0.74 -5.29 -35.43
CA LEU A 253 -1.87 -6.04 -34.88
C LEU A 253 -3.14 -5.69 -35.65
N THR A 254 -3.89 -6.71 -36.06
CA THR A 254 -5.20 -6.56 -36.69
C THR A 254 -6.15 -7.52 -36.00
N VAL A 255 -7.29 -6.98 -35.56
CA VAL A 255 -8.38 -7.75 -34.97
C VAL A 255 -9.51 -7.78 -36.00
N GLY A 256 -9.81 -8.95 -36.56
CA GLY A 256 -10.69 -9.06 -37.72
C GLY A 256 -10.19 -8.21 -38.90
N SER A 257 -10.96 -7.20 -39.30
CA SER A 257 -10.58 -6.21 -40.32
C SER A 257 -10.07 -4.89 -39.75
N THR A 258 -9.99 -4.75 -38.43
CA THR A 258 -9.67 -3.49 -37.75
C THR A 258 -8.22 -3.49 -37.30
N PRO A 259 -7.35 -2.65 -37.89
CA PRO A 259 -5.97 -2.50 -37.43
C PRO A 259 -5.94 -1.77 -36.07
N ALA A 260 -4.90 -2.05 -35.27
CA ALA A 260 -4.65 -1.28 -34.05
C ALA A 260 -4.46 0.21 -34.36
N ALA A 261 -5.09 1.08 -33.57
CA ALA A 261 -4.94 2.53 -33.71
C ALA A 261 -3.49 2.99 -33.47
N HIS A 262 -2.77 2.30 -32.57
CA HIS A 262 -1.44 2.66 -32.13
C HIS A 262 -0.53 1.44 -31.93
N THR A 263 0.79 1.68 -31.89
CA THR A 263 1.80 0.65 -31.60
C THR A 263 1.85 0.36 -30.10
N ALA A 264 2.42 -0.79 -29.71
CA ALA A 264 2.65 -1.09 -28.30
C ALA A 264 3.54 -0.02 -27.62
N LEU A 265 4.56 0.50 -28.33
CA LEU A 265 5.43 1.56 -27.84
C LEU A 265 4.69 2.87 -27.57
N TYR A 266 3.68 3.20 -28.37
CA TYR A 266 2.85 4.38 -28.12
C TYR A 266 2.16 4.30 -26.75
N TYR A 267 1.57 3.15 -26.42
CA TYR A 267 0.92 2.94 -25.12
C TYR A 267 1.92 2.87 -23.97
N ALA A 268 3.08 2.24 -24.20
CA ALA A 268 4.13 2.13 -23.20
C ALA A 268 4.76 3.48 -22.83
N GLY A 269 4.83 4.39 -23.81
CA GLY A 269 5.56 5.64 -23.70
C GLY A 269 7.08 5.45 -23.55
N THR A 270 7.60 4.25 -23.85
CA THR A 270 9.02 3.89 -23.68
C THR A 270 9.81 3.87 -24.97
N GLN A 271 11.14 3.87 -24.88
CA GLN A 271 12.01 3.76 -26.05
C GLN A 271 11.94 2.35 -26.65
N PHE A 272 11.92 1.33 -25.79
CA PHE A 272 11.87 -0.07 -26.19
C PHE A 272 10.95 -0.88 -25.27
N ILE A 273 10.42 -1.98 -25.82
CA ILE A 273 9.79 -3.07 -25.07
C ILE A 273 10.68 -4.30 -25.27
N SER A 274 11.16 -4.87 -24.16
CA SER A 274 11.96 -6.09 -24.17
C SER A 274 11.07 -7.25 -23.73
N LEU A 275 10.79 -8.18 -24.65
CA LEU A 275 10.02 -9.39 -24.38
C LEU A 275 10.98 -10.55 -24.15
N ILE A 276 11.05 -11.04 -22.91
CA ILE A 276 11.99 -12.09 -22.49
C ILE A 276 11.24 -13.38 -22.22
N ASP A 277 11.65 -14.45 -22.91
CA ASP A 277 11.07 -15.78 -22.71
C ASP A 277 11.73 -16.51 -21.55
N VAL A 278 10.91 -16.95 -20.59
CA VAL A 278 11.36 -17.74 -19.45
C VAL A 278 10.69 -19.10 -19.48
N VAL A 279 11.48 -20.12 -19.23
CA VAL A 279 10.99 -21.49 -19.07
C VAL A 279 10.55 -21.67 -17.61
N PRO A 280 9.27 -21.95 -17.33
CA PRO A 280 8.70 -21.97 -15.97
C PRO A 280 9.27 -23.05 -15.04
N PHE A 281 9.98 -24.03 -15.60
CA PHE A 281 10.52 -25.20 -14.91
C PHE A 281 12.01 -25.09 -14.59
N ASN A 282 12.61 -23.92 -14.83
CA ASN A 282 13.98 -23.66 -14.43
C ASN A 282 14.07 -23.40 -12.92
N SER A 283 15.30 -23.21 -12.42
CA SER A 283 15.55 -22.94 -11.01
C SER A 283 14.85 -21.66 -10.55
N THR A 284 14.33 -21.66 -9.32
CA THR A 284 13.80 -20.45 -8.65
C THR A 284 14.83 -19.31 -8.60
N ALA A 285 16.13 -19.63 -8.59
CA ALA A 285 17.20 -18.63 -8.68
C ALA A 285 17.22 -17.92 -10.05
N THR A 286 17.01 -18.67 -11.14
CA THR A 286 16.94 -18.09 -12.50
C THR A 286 15.71 -17.20 -12.63
N LEU A 287 14.55 -17.64 -12.12
CA LEU A 287 13.34 -16.83 -12.11
C LEU A 287 13.51 -15.53 -11.32
N LYS A 288 14.15 -15.56 -10.14
CA LYS A 288 14.44 -14.35 -9.35
C LYS A 288 15.26 -13.32 -10.13
N GLU A 289 16.27 -13.78 -10.87
CA GLU A 289 17.09 -12.90 -11.70
C GLU A 289 16.30 -12.35 -12.89
N GLU A 290 15.51 -13.19 -13.55
CA GLU A 290 14.71 -12.78 -14.70
C GLU A 290 13.54 -11.85 -14.34
N LEU A 291 13.00 -11.97 -13.13
CA LEU A 291 12.00 -11.05 -12.58
C LEU A 291 12.60 -9.70 -12.16
N LYS A 292 13.93 -9.60 -12.05
CA LYS A 292 14.58 -8.32 -11.76
C LYS A 292 14.26 -7.33 -12.88
N ASP A 293 13.78 -6.15 -12.47
CA ASP A 293 13.39 -5.05 -13.34
C ASP A 293 12.29 -5.39 -14.36
N ALA A 294 11.60 -6.53 -14.20
CA ALA A 294 10.42 -6.86 -15.00
C ALA A 294 9.25 -5.95 -14.60
N SER A 295 8.54 -5.41 -15.57
CA SER A 295 7.39 -4.50 -15.38
C SER A 295 6.05 -5.22 -15.53
N ILE A 296 6.01 -6.22 -16.42
CA ILE A 296 4.83 -7.03 -16.73
C ILE A 296 5.26 -8.49 -16.77
N VAL A 297 4.49 -9.38 -16.14
CA VAL A 297 4.72 -10.83 -16.20
C VAL A 297 3.49 -11.50 -16.82
N TRP A 298 3.70 -12.12 -17.98
CA TRP A 298 2.76 -13.04 -18.60
C TRP A 298 3.03 -14.47 -18.13
N ILE A 299 1.98 -15.17 -17.72
CA ILE A 299 2.05 -16.56 -17.27
C ILE A 299 1.08 -17.38 -18.13
N GLY A 300 1.66 -18.23 -18.98
CA GLY A 300 0.91 -19.17 -19.80
C GLY A 300 0.20 -20.26 -18.98
N ALA A 301 -0.67 -21.05 -19.60
CA ALA A 301 -1.39 -22.08 -18.87
C ALA A 301 -0.47 -23.28 -18.61
N SER A 302 -0.42 -23.73 -17.36
CA SER A 302 0.30 -24.95 -16.98
C SER A 302 -0.22 -25.53 -15.68
N GLU A 303 -0.40 -26.86 -15.67
CA GLU A 303 -0.70 -27.62 -14.44
C GLU A 303 0.58 -27.90 -13.62
N LYS A 304 1.77 -27.51 -14.13
CA LYS A 304 3.07 -27.90 -13.58
C LYS A 304 3.82 -26.78 -12.86
N TYR A 305 3.23 -25.60 -12.64
CA TYR A 305 3.88 -24.54 -11.87
C TYR A 305 4.20 -25.02 -10.45
N SER A 306 5.45 -24.87 -10.02
CA SER A 306 5.85 -25.32 -8.68
C SER A 306 5.42 -24.30 -7.61
N TYR A 307 5.31 -24.76 -6.36
CA TYR A 307 5.14 -23.88 -5.20
C TYR A 307 6.29 -22.86 -5.09
N GLY A 308 7.52 -23.28 -5.40
CA GLY A 308 8.69 -22.39 -5.40
C GLY A 308 8.58 -21.29 -6.45
N PHE A 309 8.11 -21.61 -7.66
CA PHE A 309 7.84 -20.61 -8.70
C PHE A 309 6.82 -19.58 -8.21
N SER A 310 5.69 -20.07 -7.69
CA SER A 310 4.56 -19.22 -7.28
C SER A 310 4.91 -18.33 -6.08
N GLN A 311 5.71 -18.85 -5.14
CA GLN A 311 6.25 -18.07 -4.03
C GLN A 311 7.17 -16.94 -4.50
N VAL A 312 8.07 -17.22 -5.45
CA VAL A 312 8.97 -16.19 -6.00
C VAL A 312 8.20 -15.11 -6.75
N LEU A 313 7.20 -15.50 -7.55
CA LEU A 313 6.32 -14.56 -8.24
C LEU A 313 5.57 -13.67 -7.24
N ARG A 314 5.00 -14.28 -6.19
CA ARG A 314 4.29 -13.56 -5.13
C ARG A 314 5.21 -12.57 -4.41
N GLU A 315 6.42 -12.99 -4.02
CA GLU A 315 7.42 -12.12 -3.40
C GLU A 315 7.77 -10.92 -4.30
N TRP A 316 7.90 -11.14 -5.61
CA TRP A 316 8.11 -10.07 -6.58
C TRP A 316 6.89 -9.13 -6.66
N PHE A 317 5.68 -9.67 -6.72
CA PHE A 317 4.44 -8.90 -6.82
C PHE A 317 4.18 -8.05 -5.56
N GLU A 318 4.31 -8.65 -4.38
CA GLU A 318 4.12 -7.96 -3.08
C GLU A 318 5.19 -6.89 -2.83
N ALA A 319 6.37 -7.02 -3.44
CA ALA A 319 7.40 -5.96 -3.45
C ALA A 319 7.05 -4.78 -4.39
N GLY A 320 5.85 -4.77 -4.99
CA GLY A 320 5.34 -3.70 -5.85
C GLY A 320 5.93 -3.70 -7.25
N LYS A 321 6.44 -4.84 -7.75
CA LYS A 321 7.28 -4.88 -8.95
C LYS A 321 6.54 -5.03 -10.29
N GLY A 322 5.22 -4.87 -10.35
CA GLY A 322 4.53 -4.68 -11.63
C GLY A 322 3.19 -5.38 -11.79
N ILE A 323 2.82 -5.63 -13.06
CA ILE A 323 1.52 -6.16 -13.46
C ILE A 323 1.64 -7.66 -13.78
N VAL A 324 0.66 -8.45 -13.34
CA VAL A 324 0.61 -9.90 -13.62
C VAL A 324 -0.59 -10.22 -14.51
N ILE A 325 -0.34 -10.94 -15.60
CA ILE A 325 -1.36 -11.46 -16.50
C ILE A 325 -1.23 -12.98 -16.57
N ILE A 326 -2.25 -13.69 -16.11
CA ILE A 326 -2.27 -15.15 -16.01
C ILE A 326 -3.31 -15.71 -16.97
N THR A 327 -2.94 -16.73 -17.72
CA THR A 327 -3.89 -17.61 -18.40
C THR A 327 -3.80 -19.03 -17.81
N GLY A 328 -4.93 -19.74 -17.70
CA GLY A 328 -4.97 -21.07 -17.08
C GLY A 328 -5.92 -22.02 -17.80
N ASP A 329 -5.54 -23.30 -17.89
CA ASP A 329 -6.32 -24.39 -18.52
C ASP A 329 -7.65 -24.61 -17.76
N LYS A 330 -7.54 -24.87 -16.46
CA LYS A 330 -8.64 -24.73 -15.51
C LYS A 330 -8.24 -23.65 -14.53
N GLN A 331 -9.11 -22.67 -14.35
CA GLN A 331 -8.85 -21.56 -13.42
C GLN A 331 -8.58 -22.09 -12.00
N GLU A 332 -9.21 -23.22 -11.66
CA GLU A 332 -9.08 -24.01 -10.42
C GLU A 332 -7.66 -24.57 -10.14
N GLU A 333 -6.77 -24.57 -11.14
CA GLU A 333 -5.47 -25.25 -11.07
C GLU A 333 -4.27 -24.30 -11.20
N SER A 334 -4.52 -22.99 -11.23
CA SER A 334 -3.45 -21.99 -11.30
C SER A 334 -2.84 -21.72 -9.91
N ILE A 335 -1.86 -22.55 -9.52
CA ILE A 335 -1.06 -22.36 -8.30
C ILE A 335 -0.51 -20.91 -8.17
N PRO A 336 -0.06 -20.24 -9.26
CA PRO A 336 0.33 -18.83 -9.17
C PRO A 336 -0.80 -17.88 -8.75
N ALA A 337 -2.04 -18.09 -9.20
CA ALA A 337 -3.17 -17.25 -8.83
C ALA A 337 -3.54 -17.39 -7.34
N ASP A 338 -3.52 -18.63 -6.82
CA ASP A 338 -3.78 -18.92 -5.40
C ASP A 338 -2.77 -18.23 -4.48
N TYR A 339 -1.48 -18.26 -4.84
CA TYR A 339 -0.43 -17.55 -4.08
C TYR A 339 -0.59 -16.04 -4.10
N LEU A 340 -1.20 -15.47 -5.15
CA LEU A 340 -1.53 -14.05 -5.22
C LEU A 340 -2.83 -13.71 -4.47
N GLY A 341 -3.49 -14.70 -3.85
CA GLY A 341 -4.72 -14.51 -3.07
C GLY A 341 -6.01 -14.53 -3.90
N TYR A 342 -5.95 -15.06 -5.12
CA TYR A 342 -7.12 -15.22 -6.00
C TYR A 342 -7.53 -16.69 -6.04
N TYR A 343 -8.71 -16.97 -5.48
CA TYR A 343 -9.21 -18.34 -5.34
C TYR A 343 -10.25 -18.62 -6.40
N VAL A 344 -10.18 -19.82 -6.98
CA VAL A 344 -11.16 -20.29 -7.96
C VAL A 344 -11.93 -21.46 -7.35
N GLU A 345 -13.24 -21.31 -7.23
CA GLU A 345 -14.13 -22.34 -6.69
C GLU A 345 -14.97 -22.98 -7.79
N ASP A 346 -15.13 -24.31 -7.74
CA ASP A 346 -16.08 -25.06 -8.57
C ASP A 346 -17.51 -24.83 -8.04
N GLY A 347 -18.32 -24.06 -8.77
CA GLY A 347 -19.70 -23.79 -8.37
C GLY A 347 -20.44 -22.79 -9.25
N SER A 348 -21.77 -22.90 -9.29
CA SER A 348 -22.63 -21.93 -9.97
C SER A 348 -22.96 -20.75 -9.03
N ALA A 349 -22.65 -19.53 -9.44
CA ALA A 349 -23.08 -18.32 -8.73
C ALA A 349 -24.51 -17.90 -9.15
N SER A 350 -25.27 -17.33 -8.21
CA SER A 350 -26.51 -16.60 -8.50
C SER A 350 -26.19 -15.27 -9.18
N ALA A 351 -26.95 -14.93 -10.22
CA ALA A 351 -26.65 -13.88 -11.20
C ALA A 351 -26.14 -12.54 -10.63
N GLY A 352 -24.99 -12.11 -11.13
CA GLY A 352 -24.55 -10.72 -11.16
C GLY A 352 -24.33 -10.29 -12.61
N THR A 353 -24.96 -9.20 -13.03
CA THR A 353 -24.70 -8.58 -14.34
C THR A 353 -23.53 -7.61 -14.16
N THR A 354 -22.35 -7.93 -14.68
CA THR A 354 -21.31 -6.92 -14.87
C THR A 354 -21.46 -6.29 -16.24
N TYR A 355 -21.74 -5.00 -16.22
CA TYR A 355 -21.60 -4.15 -17.39
C TYR A 355 -20.11 -3.85 -17.54
N GLY A 356 -19.52 -4.11 -18.72
CA GLY A 356 -18.14 -3.72 -19.07
C GLY A 356 -17.85 -2.21 -18.96
N SER A 357 -18.85 -1.41 -18.58
CA SER A 357 -18.80 0.05 -18.40
C SER A 357 -18.12 0.52 -17.11
N ARG A 358 -17.49 -0.35 -16.32
CA ARG A 358 -16.74 0.01 -15.10
C ARG A 358 -15.23 -0.30 -15.17
N LEU A 359 -14.71 -0.59 -16.37
CA LEU A 359 -13.28 -0.73 -16.67
C LEU A 359 -12.86 0.48 -17.53
N PRO A 360 -12.84 1.72 -16.98
CA PRO A 360 -13.24 2.92 -17.72
C PRO A 360 -12.33 3.32 -18.89
N GLU A 361 -11.11 2.80 -18.97
CA GLU A 361 -10.18 3.05 -20.09
C GLU A 361 -9.92 1.82 -20.97
N VAL A 362 -10.00 0.59 -20.43
CA VAL A 362 -9.51 -0.62 -21.13
C VAL A 362 -10.47 -1.05 -22.24
N PHE A 363 -11.78 -0.95 -22.02
CA PHE A 363 -12.81 -1.44 -22.96
C PHE A 363 -13.70 -0.32 -23.50
N SER A 364 -13.21 0.92 -23.49
CA SER A 364 -13.94 2.07 -24.02
C SER A 364 -14.25 1.90 -25.51
N THR A 365 -15.39 2.43 -25.96
CA THR A 365 -15.72 2.59 -27.39
C THR A 365 -15.40 4.00 -27.90
N SER A 366 -14.57 4.76 -27.18
CA SER A 366 -14.13 6.10 -27.57
C SER A 366 -13.15 6.06 -28.74
N GLN A 367 -12.99 7.19 -29.43
CA GLN A 367 -12.12 7.35 -30.60
C GLN A 367 -10.62 7.06 -30.33
N ASP A 368 -10.21 7.05 -29.05
CA ASP A 368 -8.85 6.71 -28.60
C ASP A 368 -8.70 5.28 -28.06
N ALA A 369 -9.73 4.44 -28.19
CA ALA A 369 -9.66 3.04 -27.76
C ALA A 369 -8.71 2.24 -28.68
N PRO A 370 -7.93 1.26 -28.15
CA PRO A 370 -6.98 0.52 -28.97
C PRO A 370 -7.65 -0.28 -30.08
N PHE A 371 -8.86 -0.78 -29.81
CA PHE A 371 -9.71 -1.56 -30.70
C PHE A 371 -11.19 -1.28 -30.36
N GLU A 372 -12.13 -1.57 -31.27
CA GLU A 372 -13.59 -1.53 -31.01
C GLU A 372 -14.19 -2.94 -30.86
N VAL A 373 -15.08 -3.15 -29.86
CA VAL A 373 -15.84 -4.41 -29.72
C VAL A 373 -17.12 -4.24 -30.54
N THR A 374 -17.22 -4.87 -31.70
CA THR A 374 -18.40 -4.74 -32.56
C THR A 374 -19.52 -5.74 -32.22
N ASP A 375 -19.19 -6.86 -31.59
CA ASP A 375 -20.12 -7.92 -31.15
C ASP A 375 -19.72 -8.43 -29.76
N GLY A 376 -20.68 -8.88 -28.94
CA GLY A 376 -20.39 -9.37 -27.59
C GLY A 376 -19.38 -10.53 -27.51
N MET A 377 -18.78 -10.73 -26.34
CA MET A 377 -17.89 -11.88 -26.11
C MET A 377 -18.69 -13.19 -26.01
N GLY A 378 -18.22 -14.23 -26.70
CA GLY A 378 -18.70 -15.60 -26.55
C GLY A 378 -17.66 -16.42 -25.77
N ILE A 379 -18.13 -17.28 -24.88
CA ILE A 379 -17.29 -18.19 -24.10
C ILE A 379 -17.71 -19.61 -24.40
N GLY A 380 -16.73 -20.47 -24.66
CA GLY A 380 -16.96 -21.91 -24.84
C GLY A 380 -17.21 -22.57 -23.48
N TYR A 381 -18.06 -23.59 -23.46
CA TYR A 381 -18.35 -24.34 -22.24
C TYR A 381 -17.63 -25.69 -22.25
N SER A 382 -16.93 -26.03 -21.17
CA SER A 382 -16.47 -27.40 -20.89
C SER A 382 -17.40 -28.09 -19.88
N GLY A 383 -18.70 -28.12 -20.17
CA GLY A 383 -19.70 -28.79 -19.32
C GLY A 383 -19.79 -28.22 -17.89
N ASN A 384 -19.78 -29.09 -16.87
CA ASN A 384 -19.94 -28.73 -15.44
C ASN A 384 -18.73 -28.02 -14.80
N LYS A 385 -17.63 -27.78 -15.53
CA LYS A 385 -16.33 -27.35 -14.99
C LYS A 385 -16.04 -25.85 -15.18
N CYS A 386 -17.03 -24.99 -14.92
CA CYS A 386 -16.83 -23.54 -15.03
C CYS A 386 -16.77 -22.95 -13.62
N GLY A 387 -15.57 -22.78 -13.09
CA GLY A 387 -15.34 -22.14 -11.80
C GLY A 387 -15.51 -20.61 -11.84
N TYR A 388 -15.85 -20.01 -10.70
CA TYR A 388 -15.75 -18.57 -10.51
C TYR A 388 -14.48 -18.26 -9.73
N VAL A 389 -13.83 -17.15 -10.09
CA VAL A 389 -12.73 -16.62 -9.30
C VAL A 389 -13.30 -15.59 -8.33
N SER A 390 -12.84 -15.60 -7.08
CA SER A 390 -13.20 -14.63 -6.06
C SER A 390 -11.93 -13.99 -5.48
N SER A 391 -12.07 -12.77 -4.97
CA SER A 391 -11.02 -12.05 -4.26
C SER A 391 -11.64 -11.22 -3.15
N ASN A 392 -10.89 -11.05 -2.06
CA ASN A 392 -11.29 -10.25 -0.91
C ASN A 392 -11.17 -8.72 -1.16
N GLN A 393 -10.73 -8.29 -2.34
CA GLN A 393 -10.26 -6.91 -2.57
C GLN A 393 -11.07 -6.07 -3.57
N GLY A 394 -12.23 -6.55 -4.05
CA GLY A 394 -13.12 -5.76 -4.91
C GLY A 394 -12.74 -5.86 -6.39
N VAL A 395 -13.22 -6.91 -7.05
CA VAL A 395 -12.85 -7.26 -8.42
C VAL A 395 -13.95 -6.93 -9.43
N VAL A 396 -13.56 -6.52 -10.64
CA VAL A 396 -14.46 -6.49 -11.79
C VAL A 396 -14.43 -7.85 -12.50
N PHE A 397 -15.60 -8.49 -12.56
CA PHE A 397 -15.78 -9.77 -13.23
C PHE A 397 -16.12 -9.58 -14.70
N MET A 398 -15.43 -10.32 -15.57
CA MET A 398 -15.93 -10.58 -16.93
C MET A 398 -16.83 -11.81 -16.85
N THR A 399 -18.14 -11.56 -16.91
CA THR A 399 -19.17 -12.56 -16.64
C THR A 399 -19.85 -13.01 -17.92
N VAL A 400 -20.19 -14.29 -17.98
CA VAL A 400 -21.01 -14.88 -19.05
C VAL A 400 -22.31 -15.42 -18.52
N THR A 401 -23.37 -15.09 -19.27
CA THR A 401 -24.74 -15.51 -19.00
C THR A 401 -25.14 -16.57 -20.03
N ASN A 402 -25.58 -17.74 -19.56
CA ASN A 402 -26.48 -18.60 -20.32
C ASN A 402 -27.89 -18.43 -19.72
N SER A 403 -28.91 -18.76 -20.51
CA SER A 403 -30.35 -18.73 -20.23
C SER A 403 -30.82 -19.14 -18.82
N ASN A 404 -29.99 -19.78 -17.97
CA ASN A 404 -30.26 -20.02 -16.54
C ASN A 404 -29.04 -19.98 -15.58
N LYS A 405 -27.82 -19.62 -16.02
CA LYS A 405 -26.60 -19.68 -15.19
C LYS A 405 -25.61 -18.55 -15.52
N VAL A 406 -24.90 -18.10 -14.49
CA VAL A 406 -23.90 -17.03 -14.58
C VAL A 406 -22.54 -17.58 -14.13
N PHE A 407 -21.51 -17.36 -14.96
CA PHE A 407 -20.15 -17.82 -14.70
C PHE A 407 -19.17 -16.67 -14.89
N ASN A 408 -18.20 -16.53 -13.99
CA ASN A 408 -17.11 -15.57 -14.16
C ASN A 408 -15.94 -16.29 -14.84
N SER A 409 -15.47 -15.78 -15.97
CA SER A 409 -14.44 -16.48 -16.77
C SER A 409 -13.12 -15.73 -16.85
N ALA A 410 -13.08 -14.52 -16.29
CA ALA A 410 -11.87 -13.76 -16.09
C ALA A 410 -12.05 -12.70 -14.98
N ILE A 411 -10.91 -12.31 -14.41
CA ILE A 411 -10.76 -11.25 -13.41
C ILE A 411 -9.93 -10.12 -13.98
N ALA A 412 -10.35 -8.89 -13.69
CA ALA A 412 -9.51 -7.70 -13.74
C ALA A 412 -9.54 -7.02 -12.37
N ASP A 413 -8.44 -7.16 -11.63
CA ASP A 413 -8.12 -6.33 -10.48
C ASP A 413 -7.21 -5.19 -10.97
N ILE A 414 -7.83 -4.12 -11.43
CA ILE A 414 -7.14 -2.94 -11.98
C ILE A 414 -6.34 -2.22 -10.88
N GLU A 415 -6.83 -2.21 -9.64
CA GLU A 415 -6.18 -1.52 -8.53
C GLU A 415 -4.84 -2.16 -8.21
N ASN A 416 -4.78 -3.49 -8.23
CA ASN A 416 -3.57 -4.25 -7.94
C ASN A 416 -2.79 -4.68 -9.20
N GLY A 417 -3.29 -4.40 -10.41
CA GLY A 417 -2.62 -4.77 -11.66
C GLY A 417 -2.59 -6.28 -11.91
N VAL A 418 -3.67 -6.99 -11.60
CA VAL A 418 -3.79 -8.45 -11.81
C VAL A 418 -4.90 -8.76 -12.79
N PHE A 419 -4.56 -9.52 -13.84
CA PHE A 419 -5.51 -10.04 -14.82
C PHE A 419 -5.41 -11.56 -14.88
N ILE A 420 -6.55 -12.25 -14.81
CA ILE A 420 -6.59 -13.71 -14.85
C ILE A 420 -7.65 -14.13 -15.87
N LEU A 421 -7.25 -14.95 -16.85
CA LEU A 421 -8.06 -15.40 -17.98
C LEU A 421 -8.20 -16.94 -17.97
N GLY A 422 -9.44 -17.46 -18.08
CA GLY A 422 -9.71 -18.89 -18.26
C GLY A 422 -9.42 -19.44 -19.66
N ASP A 423 -9.13 -20.72 -19.78
CA ASP A 423 -8.88 -21.43 -21.06
C ASP A 423 -9.98 -21.25 -22.10
N LYS A 424 -11.23 -21.27 -21.63
CA LYS A 424 -12.38 -21.11 -22.53
C LYS A 424 -12.82 -19.67 -22.72
N PHE A 425 -12.14 -18.72 -22.07
CA PHE A 425 -12.38 -17.30 -22.29
C PHE A 425 -12.02 -16.97 -23.74
N GLY A 426 -13.04 -16.76 -24.57
CA GLY A 426 -12.85 -16.54 -26.00
C GLY A 426 -12.58 -17.80 -26.84
N ASN A 427 -13.02 -18.99 -26.41
CA ASN A 427 -12.80 -20.25 -27.14
C ASN A 427 -13.29 -20.16 -28.61
N PRO A 428 -12.42 -20.39 -29.60
CA PRO A 428 -12.70 -20.26 -31.04
C PRO A 428 -13.52 -21.40 -31.69
N ASP A 429 -13.99 -22.41 -30.95
CA ASP A 429 -14.96 -23.41 -31.46
C ASP A 429 -16.28 -22.78 -31.94
N HIS A 430 -16.48 -21.50 -31.66
CA HIS A 430 -17.56 -20.66 -32.14
C HIS A 430 -16.94 -19.54 -32.99
N SER A 431 -17.38 -19.40 -34.26
CA SER A 431 -17.11 -18.34 -35.27
C SER A 431 -15.91 -17.37 -35.16
N THR A 432 -15.37 -16.96 -36.31
CA THR A 432 -14.26 -15.98 -36.42
C THR A 432 -14.42 -14.70 -35.58
N SER A 433 -15.64 -14.19 -35.37
CA SER A 433 -15.89 -12.99 -34.56
C SER A 433 -15.50 -13.14 -33.09
N TYR A 434 -15.69 -14.30 -32.47
CA TYR A 434 -15.37 -14.49 -31.04
C TYR A 434 -13.86 -14.53 -30.79
N LYS A 435 -13.11 -15.09 -31.72
CA LYS A 435 -11.65 -15.07 -31.72
C LYS A 435 -11.11 -13.64 -31.83
N ASP A 436 -11.69 -12.84 -32.70
CA ASP A 436 -11.31 -11.43 -32.86
C ASP A 436 -11.59 -10.65 -31.57
N ASN A 437 -12.76 -10.86 -30.95
CA ASN A 437 -13.10 -10.25 -29.66
C ASN A 437 -12.12 -10.63 -28.55
N PHE A 438 -11.68 -11.89 -28.48
CA PHE A 438 -10.67 -12.31 -27.50
C PHE A 438 -9.31 -11.63 -27.74
N THR A 439 -8.86 -11.59 -28.99
CA THR A 439 -7.61 -10.92 -29.37
C THR A 439 -7.64 -9.45 -28.98
N LYS A 440 -8.78 -8.79 -29.19
CA LYS A 440 -9.01 -7.42 -28.74
C LYS A 440 -8.90 -7.29 -27.22
N VAL A 441 -9.61 -8.11 -26.45
CA VAL A 441 -9.60 -8.00 -24.98
C VAL A 441 -8.18 -8.14 -24.44
N LEU A 442 -7.44 -9.11 -24.97
CA LEU A 442 -6.04 -9.30 -24.61
C LEU A 442 -5.20 -8.07 -24.97
N ALA A 443 -5.39 -7.50 -26.17
CA ALA A 443 -4.65 -6.33 -26.60
C ALA A 443 -4.97 -5.08 -25.79
N ASP A 444 -6.23 -4.90 -25.37
CA ASP A 444 -6.64 -3.81 -24.47
C ASP A 444 -5.99 -3.95 -23.08
N ILE A 445 -6.00 -5.18 -22.51
CA ILE A 445 -5.32 -5.47 -21.23
C ILE A 445 -3.84 -5.11 -21.34
N PHE A 446 -3.18 -5.49 -22.43
CA PHE A 446 -1.78 -5.12 -22.66
C PHE A 446 -1.60 -3.62 -22.89
N ALA A 447 -2.47 -2.93 -23.62
CA ALA A 447 -2.39 -1.49 -23.81
C ALA A 447 -2.48 -0.74 -22.46
N TRP A 448 -3.43 -1.14 -21.61
CA TRP A 448 -3.54 -0.60 -20.24
C TRP A 448 -2.30 -0.94 -19.40
N SER A 449 -1.84 -2.19 -19.48
CA SER A 449 -0.68 -2.64 -18.72
C SER A 449 0.58 -1.89 -19.13
N LEU A 450 0.81 -1.67 -20.42
CA LEU A 450 1.96 -0.91 -20.93
C LEU A 450 1.96 0.53 -20.41
N LYS A 451 0.78 1.18 -20.38
CA LYS A 451 0.61 2.55 -19.87
C LYS A 451 0.87 2.66 -18.36
N ASN A 452 0.46 1.66 -17.59
CA ASN A 452 0.46 1.72 -16.12
C ASN A 452 1.61 0.95 -15.44
N ALA A 453 2.30 0.05 -16.16
CA ALA A 453 3.38 -0.74 -15.56
C ALA A 453 4.55 0.15 -15.13
N PRO A 454 5.19 -0.15 -13.99
CA PRO A 454 6.35 0.60 -13.51
C PRO A 454 7.53 0.47 -14.48
N ILE A 455 8.41 1.48 -14.49
CA ILE A 455 9.72 1.41 -15.15
C ILE A 455 10.80 1.20 -14.09
N HIS A 456 11.82 0.43 -14.43
CA HIS A 456 12.88 0.01 -13.51
C HIS A 456 14.27 0.32 -14.02
#